data_AF-A0A3D5D880-F1
#
_entry.id   AF-A0A3D5D880-F1
#
_cell.length_a   1.000
_cell.length_b   1.000
_cell.length_c   1.000
_cell.angle_alpha   90.00
_cell.angle_beta   90.00
_cell.angle_gamma   90.00
#
_symmetry.space_group_name_H-M   'P 1'
#
loop_
_entity.id
_entity.type
_entity.pdbx_description
1 polymer ?
#
loop_
_entity_poly.entity_id
_entity_poly.type
_entity_poly.pdbx_seq_one_letter_code
_entity_poly.pdbx_strand_id
1 'polypeptide(L)' 'MLKTRMRSILLAVALCASFAAHAAKPNIVMIMVDDLGYSDLSSFGGNDIRTPA' A
#
# COMPACT_ATOMS: atom_id res chain seq x y z
N MET A 1 -14.77 -18.25 37.80
CA MET A 1 -13.61 -17.31 37.76
C MET A 1 -12.72 -17.48 36.53
N LEU A 2 -12.34 -18.70 36.11
CA LEU A 2 -11.44 -18.92 34.97
C LEU A 2 -11.99 -18.41 33.61
N LYS A 3 -13.28 -18.64 33.31
CA LYS A 3 -13.95 -18.15 32.08
C LYS A 3 -14.00 -16.62 31.98
N THR A 4 -14.16 -15.93 33.10
CA THR A 4 -14.18 -14.46 33.16
C THR A 4 -12.78 -13.90 32.88
N ARG A 5 -11.73 -14.53 33.43
CA ARG A 5 -10.33 -14.16 33.12
C ARG A 5 -9.99 -14.38 31.65
N MET A 6 -10.44 -15.49 31.06
CA MET A 6 -10.24 -15.79 29.64
C MET A 6 -10.90 -14.76 28.72
N ARG A 7 -12.12 -14.30 29.04
CA ARG A 7 -12.79 -13.22 28.30
C ARG A 7 -12.05 -11.89 28.41
N SER A 8 -11.55 -11.54 29.60
CA SER A 8 -10.74 -10.34 29.79
C SER A 8 -9.43 -10.39 29.01
N ILE A 9 -8.79 -11.56 28.95
CA ILE A 9 -7.56 -11.76 28.15
C ILE A 9 -7.87 -11.63 26.66
N LEU A 10 -8.93 -12.27 26.17
CA LEU A 10 -9.33 -12.16 24.76
C LEU A 10 -9.65 -10.72 24.36
N LEU A 11 -10.34 -9.98 25.22
CA LEU A 11 -10.64 -8.56 24.99
C LEU A 11 -9.37 -7.71 24.97
N ALA A 12 -8.44 -7.97 25.89
CA ALA A 12 -7.15 -7.27 25.93
C ALA A 12 -6.31 -7.56 24.68
N VAL A 13 -6.26 -8.81 24.22
CA VAL A 13 -5.55 -9.19 22.99
C VAL A 13 -6.16 -8.53 21.75
N ALA A 14 -7.50 -8.51 21.65
CA ALA A 14 -8.18 -7.84 20.54
C ALA A 14 -7.90 -6.33 20.52
N LEU A 15 -7.86 -5.69 21.70
CA LEU A 15 -7.57 -4.26 21.80
C LEU A 15 -6.12 -3.96 21.39
N CYS A 16 -5.15 -4.76 21.83
CA CYS A 16 -3.75 -4.61 21.45
C CYS A 16 -3.51 -4.81 19.94
N ALA A 17 -4.22 -5.74 19.30
CA ALA A 17 -4.10 -6.00 17.87
C ALA A 17 -4.50 -4.79 17.00
N SER A 18 -5.42 -3.94 17.49
CA SER A 18 -5.88 -2.75 16.77
C SER A 18 -4.81 -1.66 16.64
N PHE A 19 -3.86 -1.58 17.59
CA PHE A 19 -2.75 -0.61 17.55
C PHE A 19 -1.63 -1.00 16.59
N ALA A 20 -1.55 -2.27 16.17
CA ALA A 20 -0.52 -2.76 15.26
C ALA A 20 -0.81 -2.40 13.78
N ALA A 21 -2.01 -1.89 13.47
CA ALA A 21 -2.46 -1.62 12.10
C ALA A 21 -2.08 -0.22 11.57
N HIS A 22 -1.00 0.39 12.07
CA HIS A 22 -0.54 1.68 11.55
C HIS A 22 0.40 1.47 10.35
N ALA A 23 -0.12 1.63 9.14
CA ALA A 23 0.73 1.68 7.95
C ALA A 23 1.60 2.94 8.00
N ALA A 24 2.88 2.81 7.63
CA ALA A 24 3.73 3.97 7.43
C ALA A 24 3.10 4.89 6.39
N LYS A 25 3.22 6.21 6.58
CA LYS A 25 2.81 7.16 5.54
C LYS A 25 3.64 6.89 4.29
N PRO A 26 3.02 6.69 3.12
CA PRO A 26 3.78 6.49 1.89
C PRO A 26 4.53 7.78 1.52
N ASN A 27 5.70 7.63 0.91
CA ASN A 27 6.36 8.74 0.22
C ASN A 27 5.67 8.97 -1.12
N ILE A 28 5.49 10.23 -1.51
CA ILE A 28 4.91 10.60 -2.81
C ILE A 28 6.03 11.11 -3.71
N VAL A 29 6.21 10.46 -4.85
CA VAL A 29 7.11 10.92 -5.92
C VAL A 29 6.25 11.20 -7.15
N MET A 30 6.18 12.46 -7.56
CA MET A 30 5.47 12.88 -8.77
C MET A 30 6.49 13.08 -9.90
N ILE A 31 6.35 12.30 -10.96
CA ILE A 31 7.16 12.44 -12.17
C ILE A 31 6.25 13.05 -13.24
N MET A 32 6.60 14.25 -13.70
CA MET A 32 5.94 14.92 -14.81
C MET A 32 6.94 15.00 -15.96
N VAL A 33 6.49 14.62 -17.15
CA VAL A 33 7.29 14.72 -18.37
C VAL A 33 6.51 15.61 -19.32
N ASP A 34 7.18 16.65 -19.83
CA ASP A 34 6.60 17.57 -20.78
C ASP A 34 6.43 16.89 -22.15
N ASP A 35 5.29 17.12 -22.79
CA ASP A 35 4.94 16.62 -24.12
C ASP A 35 5.15 15.11 -24.38
N LEU A 36 5.09 14.26 -23.34
CA LEU A 36 5.12 12.81 -23.52
C LEU A 36 3.81 12.30 -24.13
N GLY A 37 3.88 11.79 -25.36
CA GLY A 37 2.75 11.22 -26.06
C GLY A 37 2.35 9.85 -25.50
N TYR A 38 1.07 9.53 -25.60
CA TYR A 38 0.55 8.23 -25.15
C TYR A 38 1.18 7.05 -25.91
N SER A 39 1.41 7.21 -27.21
CA SER A 39 2.03 6.19 -28.07
C SER A 39 3.53 6.02 -27.87
N ASP A 40 4.18 6.91 -27.12
CA ASP A 40 5.63 6.86 -26.91
C ASP A 40 6.04 5.77 -25.93
N LEU A 41 5.09 5.31 -25.10
CA LEU A 41 5.31 4.30 -24.08
C LEU A 41 4.88 2.91 -24.55
N SER A 42 5.77 1.94 -24.42
CA SER A 42 5.50 0.54 -24.80
C SER A 42 4.41 -0.12 -23.95
N SER A 43 4.23 0.30 -22.70
CA SER A 43 3.13 -0.17 -21.85
C SER A 43 1.74 0.23 -22.38
N PHE A 44 1.69 1.18 -23.30
CA PHE A 44 0.46 1.67 -23.93
C PHE A 44 0.37 1.33 -25.43
N GLY A 45 1.23 0.43 -25.92
CA GLY A 45 1.19 -0.10 -27.28
C GLY A 45 2.16 0.54 -28.28
N GLY A 46 3.02 1.47 -27.83
CA GLY A 46 4.14 1.98 -28.62
C GLY A 46 5.18 0.89 -28.93
N ASN A 47 5.68 0.84 -30.16
CA ASN A 47 6.67 -0.18 -30.57
C ASN A 47 7.99 0.43 -31.09
N ASP A 48 8.03 1.75 -31.29
CA ASP A 48 9.17 2.45 -31.89
C ASP A 48 10.25 2.80 -30.86
N ILE A 49 9.84 3.14 -29.63
CA ILE A 49 10.72 3.54 -28.52
C ILE A 49 10.69 2.46 -27.44
N ARG A 50 11.87 2.05 -26.96
CA ARG A 50 11.99 1.11 -25.84
C ARG A 50 11.85 1.85 -24.51
N THR A 51 10.73 1.64 -23.81
CA THR A 51 10.47 2.20 -22.48
C THR A 51 10.24 1.08 -21.45
N PRO A 52 11.31 0.39 -21.01
CA PRO A 52 11.20 -0.65 -19.99
C PRO A 52 10.87 -0.07 -18.61
N ALA A 53 10.51 -0.95 -17.67
CA ALA A 53 10.42 -0.63 -16.25
C ALA A 53 11.81 -0.54 -15.60
#